data_AF-A0A8D5U8K4-F1
#
_entry.id   AF-A0A8D5U8K4-F1
#
_cell.length_a   1.000
_cell.length_b   1.000
_cell.length_c   1.000
_cell.angle_alpha   90.00
_cell.angle_beta   90.00
_cell.angle_gamma   90.00
#
_symmetry.space_group_name_H-M   'P 1'
#
loop_
_entity.id
_entity.type
_entity.pdbx_description
1 polymer ?
#
loop_
_entity_poly.entity_id
_entity_poly.type
_entity_poly.pdbx_seq_one_letter_code
_entity_poly.pdbx_strand_id
1 'polypeptide(L)'
;MVEKTYSGGEKGLITKSTAYKIWWAGRYLERIENTARMGLIALECGKDVNELPKVLGINKDVFTYLKDNLDVLREDLRSFGDEAVINSVATLEGAIYAKNNDLKEYFKGVLQAALFLGSIIEDKIGPTITTFYPRKQEEIKTQ
;
A
#
# COMPACT_ATOMS: atom_id res chain seq x y z
N MET A 1 26.80 -5.90 -14.70
CA MET A 1 26.90 -6.77 -13.50
C MET A 1 25.48 -6.92 -12.97
N VAL A 2 24.87 -8.08 -13.15
CA VAL A 2 23.48 -8.34 -12.73
C VAL A 2 23.53 -8.95 -11.34
N GLU A 3 23.11 -8.20 -10.33
CA GLU A 3 22.98 -8.73 -8.96
C GLU A 3 21.81 -9.71 -8.92
N LYS A 4 22.12 -10.98 -8.64
CA LYS A 4 21.12 -12.02 -8.38
C LYS A 4 20.44 -11.74 -7.06
N THR A 5 19.12 -11.74 -7.04
CA THR A 5 18.36 -11.77 -5.78
C THR A 5 18.50 -13.15 -5.14
N TYR A 6 18.28 -13.23 -3.82
CA TYR A 6 18.36 -14.47 -3.04
C TYR A 6 17.44 -15.62 -3.54
N SER A 7 16.49 -15.32 -4.42
CA SER A 7 15.57 -16.27 -5.05
C SER A 7 15.91 -16.62 -6.51
N GLY A 8 17.08 -16.23 -7.03
CA GLY A 8 17.51 -16.56 -8.39
C GLY A 8 16.84 -15.73 -9.49
N GLY A 9 16.17 -14.62 -9.15
CA GLY A 9 15.64 -13.66 -10.11
C GLY A 9 16.68 -12.60 -10.50
N GLU A 10 16.63 -12.14 -11.74
CA GLU A 10 17.32 -10.92 -12.16
C GLU A 10 16.63 -9.69 -11.53
N LYS A 11 17.44 -8.72 -11.07
CA LYS A 11 16.94 -7.43 -10.55
C LYS A 11 16.02 -6.79 -11.60
N GLY A 12 14.72 -6.67 -11.29
CA GLY A 12 13.70 -6.08 -12.17
C GLY A 12 12.70 -7.06 -12.79
N LEU A 13 12.86 -8.38 -12.65
CA LEU A 13 11.91 -9.37 -13.17
C LEU A 13 10.94 -9.82 -12.08
N ILE A 14 9.78 -9.16 -12.01
CA ILE A 14 8.65 -9.58 -11.18
C ILE A 14 8.02 -10.83 -11.83
N THR A 15 7.96 -11.95 -11.12
CA THR A 15 7.28 -13.15 -11.63
C THR A 15 5.77 -12.87 -11.80
N LYS A 16 5.08 -13.53 -12.75
CA LYS A 16 3.62 -13.34 -12.93
C LYS A 16 2.82 -13.53 -11.64
N SER A 17 3.24 -14.48 -10.80
CA SER A 17 2.62 -14.74 -9.49
C SER A 17 2.80 -13.55 -8.54
N THR A 18 4.01 -12.97 -8.48
CA THR A 18 4.29 -11.78 -7.68
C THR A 18 3.52 -10.55 -8.19
N ALA A 19 3.44 -10.34 -9.51
CA ALA A 19 2.69 -9.23 -10.11
C ALA A 19 1.19 -9.31 -9.77
N TYR A 20 0.62 -10.52 -9.80
CA TYR A 20 -0.77 -10.75 -9.41
C TYR A 20 -1.02 -10.47 -7.93
N LYS A 21 -0.11 -10.88 -7.04
CA LYS A 21 -0.18 -10.57 -5.61
C LYS A 21 -0.09 -9.07 -5.33
N ILE A 22 0.84 -8.38 -6.00
CA ILE A 22 0.96 -6.91 -5.92
C ILE A 22 -0.34 -6.23 -6.35
N TRP A 23 -0.93 -6.68 -7.45
CA TRP A 23 -2.18 -6.10 -7.94
C TRP A 23 -3.30 -6.23 -6.90
N TRP A 24 -3.45 -7.41 -6.31
CA TRP A 24 -4.42 -7.64 -5.23
C TRP A 24 -4.11 -6.84 -3.96
N ALA A 25 -2.83 -6.78 -3.55
CA ALA A 25 -2.39 -5.93 -2.46
C ALA A 25 -2.84 -4.46 -2.67
N GLY A 26 -2.67 -3.91 -3.87
CA GLY A 26 -3.17 -2.58 -4.21
C GLY A 26 -4.68 -2.43 -3.98
N ARG A 27 -5.49 -3.44 -4.33
CA ARG A 27 -6.94 -3.43 -4.12
C ARG A 27 -7.33 -3.50 -2.64
N TYR A 28 -6.59 -4.25 -1.82
CA TYR A 28 -6.83 -4.30 -0.38
C TYR A 28 -6.43 -2.98 0.30
N LEU A 29 -5.30 -2.40 -0.12
CA LEU A 29 -4.86 -1.09 0.36
C LEU A 29 -5.89 0.01 0.03
N GLU A 30 -6.38 0.04 -1.22
CA GLU A 30 -7.43 0.97 -1.65
C GLU A 30 -8.71 0.83 -0.81
N ARG A 31 -9.10 -0.39 -0.44
CA ARG A 31 -10.26 -0.60 0.46
C ARG A 31 -10.02 -0.04 1.85
N ILE A 32 -8.82 -0.23 2.40
CA ILE A 32 -8.44 0.33 3.71
C ILE A 32 -8.50 1.86 3.66
N GLU A 33 -7.91 2.47 2.63
CA GLU A 33 -7.95 3.92 2.43
C GLU A 33 -9.39 4.44 2.30
N ASN A 34 -10.20 3.83 1.45
CA ASN A 34 -11.59 4.24 1.24
C ASN A 34 -12.41 4.11 2.51
N THR A 35 -12.21 3.04 3.27
CA THR A 35 -12.87 2.84 4.56
C THR A 35 -12.48 3.95 5.55
N ALA A 36 -11.20 4.31 5.61
CA ALA A 36 -10.73 5.38 6.47
C ALA A 36 -11.25 6.77 6.06
N ARG A 37 -11.24 7.09 4.76
CA ARG A 37 -11.80 8.34 4.23
C ARG A 37 -13.30 8.45 4.51
N MET A 38 -14.06 7.39 4.25
CA MET A 38 -15.49 7.36 4.54
C MET A 38 -15.77 7.46 6.04
N GLY A 39 -14.93 6.84 6.88
CA GLY A 39 -14.98 6.98 8.33
C GLY A 39 -14.84 8.43 8.78
N LEU A 40 -13.85 9.15 8.24
CA LEU A 40 -13.66 10.57 8.51
C LEU A 40 -14.84 11.43 8.05
N ILE A 41 -15.32 11.21 6.82
CA ILE A 41 -16.47 11.95 6.27
C ILE A 41 -17.73 11.72 7.10
N ALA A 42 -17.99 10.47 7.49
CA ALA A 42 -19.16 10.14 8.30
C ALA A 42 -19.13 10.87 9.65
N LEU A 43 -17.98 10.87 10.32
CA LEU A 43 -17.78 11.57 11.59
C LEU A 43 -17.92 13.09 11.45
N GLU A 44 -17.41 13.68 10.36
CA GLU A 44 -17.56 15.11 10.07
C GLU A 44 -19.01 15.50 9.79
N CYS A 45 -19.79 14.60 9.19
CA CYS A 45 -21.23 14.77 9.03
C CYS A 45 -22.05 14.46 10.30
N GLY A 46 -21.40 14.15 11.43
CA GLY A 46 -22.06 13.82 12.69
C GLY A 46 -22.78 12.47 12.69
N LYS A 47 -22.42 11.56 11.77
CA LYS A 47 -22.97 10.20 11.72
C LYS A 47 -22.22 9.27 12.65
N ASP A 48 -22.94 8.28 13.15
CA ASP A 48 -22.36 7.21 13.95
C ASP A 48 -21.57 6.23 13.07
N VAL A 49 -20.47 5.72 13.61
CA VAL A 49 -19.60 4.75 12.94
C VAL A 49 -20.32 3.44 12.67
N ASN A 50 -21.38 3.13 13.44
CA ASN A 50 -22.22 1.95 13.20
C ASN A 50 -23.03 2.03 11.89
N GLU A 51 -23.12 3.20 11.25
CA GLU A 51 -23.76 3.35 9.94
C GLU A 51 -22.81 3.10 8.77
N LEU A 52 -21.49 3.19 8.99
CA LEU A 52 -20.48 2.99 7.95
C LEU A 52 -20.59 1.63 7.25
N PRO A 53 -20.88 0.51 7.94
CA PRO A 53 -21.07 -0.77 7.26
C PRO A 53 -22.14 -0.72 6.16
N LYS A 54 -23.25 -0.03 6.41
CA LYS A 54 -24.34 0.11 5.45
C LYS A 54 -23.95 0.99 4.27
N VAL A 55 -23.24 2.09 4.53
CA VAL A 55 -22.75 3.02 3.49
C VAL A 55 -21.73 2.33 2.59
N LEU A 56 -20.86 1.50 3.16
CA LEU A 56 -19.82 0.77 2.44
C LEU A 56 -20.32 -0.54 1.82
N GLY A 57 -21.56 -0.95 2.08
CA GLY A 57 -22.12 -2.22 1.62
C GLY A 57 -21.42 -3.46 2.19
N ILE A 58 -20.91 -3.36 3.43
CA ILE A 58 -20.24 -4.47 4.12
C ILE A 58 -21.17 -5.11 5.17
N ASN A 59 -21.14 -6.44 5.23
CA ASN A 59 -21.97 -7.24 6.15
C ASN A 59 -21.28 -7.51 7.51
N LYS A 60 -20.32 -6.67 7.90
CA LYS A 60 -19.53 -6.84 9.12
C LYS A 60 -19.15 -5.49 9.71
N ASP A 61 -18.70 -5.51 10.96
CA ASP A 61 -18.14 -4.35 11.63
C ASP A 61 -16.94 -3.77 10.85
N VAL A 62 -16.82 -2.44 10.83
CA VAL A 62 -15.77 -1.72 10.08
C VAL A 62 -14.37 -2.08 10.56
N PHE A 63 -14.19 -2.24 11.87
CA PHE A 63 -12.87 -2.54 12.42
C PHE A 63 -12.45 -3.96 12.07
N THR A 64 -13.38 -4.92 12.11
CA THR A 64 -13.15 -6.27 11.59
C THR A 64 -12.86 -6.25 10.09
N TYR A 65 -13.60 -5.45 9.31
CA TYR A 65 -13.35 -5.30 7.88
C TYR A 65 -11.93 -4.79 7.58
N LEU A 66 -11.45 -3.79 8.31
CA LEU A 66 -10.09 -3.27 8.18
C LEU A 66 -9.04 -4.34 8.47
N LYS A 67 -9.21 -5.12 9.55
CA LYS A 67 -8.31 -6.21 9.92
C LYS A 67 -8.27 -7.31 8.85
N ASP A 68 -9.42 -7.73 8.36
CA ASP A 68 -9.48 -8.76 7.31
C ASP A 68 -8.78 -8.31 6.02
N ASN A 69 -8.94 -7.04 5.62
CA ASN A 69 -8.22 -6.53 4.45
C ASN A 69 -6.71 -6.42 4.72
N LEU A 70 -6.30 -6.05 5.94
CA LEU A 70 -4.89 -6.01 6.33
C LEU A 70 -4.25 -7.41 6.28
N ASP A 71 -4.94 -8.43 6.78
CA ASP A 71 -4.41 -9.80 6.82
C ASP A 71 -4.10 -10.31 5.41
N VAL A 72 -5.00 -10.07 4.46
CA VAL A 72 -4.79 -10.49 3.06
C VAL A 72 -3.72 -9.60 2.39
N LEU A 73 -3.77 -8.29 2.61
CA LEU A 73 -2.75 -7.35 2.12
C LEU A 73 -1.34 -7.78 2.55
N ARG A 74 -1.17 -8.11 3.82
CA ARG A 74 0.11 -8.53 4.39
C ARG A 74 0.61 -9.81 3.73
N GLU A 75 -0.26 -10.79 3.52
CA GLU A 75 0.13 -12.06 2.89
C GLU A 75 0.56 -11.86 1.42
N ASP A 76 -0.16 -11.01 0.68
CA ASP A 76 0.21 -10.68 -0.70
C ASP A 76 1.54 -9.93 -0.76
N LEU A 77 1.76 -8.96 0.14
CA LEU A 77 3.00 -8.17 0.22
C LEU A 77 4.18 -8.94 0.82
N ARG A 78 3.96 -10.02 1.58
CA ARG A 78 5.05 -10.87 2.09
C ARG A 78 5.93 -11.42 0.98
N SER A 79 5.34 -11.67 -0.19
CA SER A 79 6.06 -12.14 -1.38
C SER A 79 6.95 -11.08 -2.03
N PHE A 80 6.77 -9.81 -1.68
CA PHE A 80 7.56 -8.69 -2.18
C PHE A 80 8.96 -8.65 -1.56
N GLY A 81 9.10 -9.11 -0.30
CA GLY A 81 10.38 -9.34 0.36
C GLY A 81 11.25 -8.10 0.60
N ASP A 82 10.72 -6.89 0.35
CA ASP A 82 11.42 -5.62 0.58
C ASP A 82 11.19 -5.13 2.01
N GLU A 83 12.27 -4.81 2.71
CA GLU A 83 12.24 -4.40 4.12
C GLU A 83 11.43 -3.11 4.34
N ALA A 84 11.51 -2.14 3.43
CA ALA A 84 10.76 -0.89 3.57
C ALA A 84 9.25 -1.13 3.40
N VAL A 85 8.86 -2.02 2.49
CA VAL A 85 7.46 -2.46 2.33
C VAL A 85 6.99 -3.20 3.58
N ILE A 86 7.78 -4.11 4.13
CA ILE A 86 7.40 -4.87 5.34
C ILE A 86 7.26 -3.93 6.56
N ASN A 87 8.18 -2.99 6.74
CA ASN A 87 8.13 -2.02 7.84
C ASN A 87 6.93 -1.06 7.72
N SER A 88 6.58 -0.64 6.51
CA SER A 88 5.39 0.20 6.29
C SER A 88 4.09 -0.58 6.49
N VAL A 89 4.03 -1.87 6.14
CA VAL A 89 2.91 -2.75 6.51
C VAL A 89 2.77 -2.86 8.03
N ALA A 90 3.86 -3.03 8.77
CA ALA A 90 3.83 -3.07 10.24
C ALA A 90 3.33 -1.74 10.85
N THR A 91 3.64 -0.62 10.21
CA THR A 91 3.12 0.70 10.60
C THR A 91 1.61 0.79 10.41
N LEU A 92 1.09 0.31 9.27
CA LEU A 92 -0.34 0.22 9.01
C LEU A 92 -1.04 -0.74 9.97
N GLU A 93 -0.42 -1.87 10.28
CA GLU A 93 -0.88 -2.82 11.28
C GLU A 93 -1.03 -2.13 12.65
N GLY A 94 0.01 -1.44 13.11
CA GLY A 94 -0.04 -0.64 14.33
C GLY A 94 -1.21 0.35 14.34
N ALA A 95 -1.44 1.09 13.25
CA ALA A 95 -2.54 2.04 13.15
C ALA A 95 -3.92 1.37 13.22
N ILE A 96 -4.10 0.23 12.56
CA ILE A 96 -5.39 -0.51 12.56
C ILE A 96 -5.71 -1.10 13.94
N TYR A 97 -4.69 -1.60 14.66
CA TYR A 97 -4.86 -2.18 15.99
C TYR A 97 -4.91 -1.15 17.12
N ALA A 98 -4.38 0.06 16.92
CA ALA A 98 -4.39 1.15 17.90
C ALA A 98 -5.75 1.86 18.01
N LYS A 99 -6.86 1.11 17.92
CA LYS A 99 -8.21 1.67 18.11
C LYS A 99 -8.29 2.37 19.46
N ASN A 100 -8.47 3.68 19.43
CA ASN A 100 -8.64 4.53 20.59
C ASN A 100 -10.11 5.01 20.69
N ASN A 101 -10.41 5.79 21.74
CA ASN A 101 -11.74 6.37 21.92
C ASN A 101 -12.01 7.52 20.94
N ASP A 102 -10.96 8.15 20.39
CA ASP A 102 -11.08 9.20 19.38
C ASP A 102 -11.11 8.58 17.97
N LEU A 103 -12.32 8.26 17.51
CA LEU A 103 -12.53 7.65 16.20
C LEU A 103 -12.03 8.52 15.03
N LYS A 104 -11.99 9.85 15.21
CA LYS A 104 -11.48 10.76 14.18
C LYS A 104 -9.97 10.63 14.07
N GLU A 105 -9.27 10.63 15.20
CA GLU A 105 -7.83 10.39 15.24
C GLU A 105 -7.48 8.99 14.72
N TYR A 106 -8.27 7.97 15.09
CA TYR A 106 -8.12 6.60 14.59
C TYR A 106 -8.15 6.53 13.06
N PHE A 107 -9.23 7.00 12.42
CA PHE A 107 -9.34 6.92 10.96
C PHE A 107 -8.30 7.78 10.25
N LYS A 108 -7.89 8.90 10.85
CA LYS A 108 -6.79 9.72 10.33
C LYS A 108 -5.46 8.95 10.37
N GLY A 109 -5.16 8.27 11.47
CA GLY A 109 -3.96 7.45 11.61
C GLY A 109 -3.92 6.29 10.62
N VAL A 110 -5.05 5.58 10.45
CA VAL A 110 -5.17 4.51 9.45
C VAL A 110 -4.97 5.05 8.03
N LEU A 111 -5.59 6.18 7.69
CA LEU A 111 -5.44 6.78 6.37
C LEU A 111 -3.99 7.20 6.09
N GLN A 112 -3.32 7.85 7.05
CA GLN A 112 -1.93 8.28 6.90
C GLN A 112 -0.99 7.08 6.72
N ALA A 113 -1.17 6.02 7.50
CA ALA A 113 -0.36 4.82 7.38
C ALA A 113 -0.60 4.08 6.04
N ALA A 114 -1.85 4.05 5.56
CA ALA A 114 -2.18 3.44 4.28
C ALA A 114 -1.55 4.21 3.10
N LEU A 115 -1.66 5.54 3.09
CA LEU A 115 -1.02 6.39 2.09
C LEU A 115 0.51 6.25 2.10
N PHE A 116 1.11 6.14 3.29
CA PHE A 116 2.55 5.92 3.43
C PHE A 116 2.99 4.57 2.84
N LEU A 117 2.24 3.49 3.12
CA LEU A 117 2.50 2.20 2.48
C LEU A 117 2.36 2.29 0.96
N GLY A 118 1.33 2.98 0.46
CA GLY A 118 1.11 3.23 -0.96
C GLY A 118 2.32 3.89 -1.62
N SER A 119 2.84 4.98 -1.04
CA SER A 119 4.01 5.68 -1.59
C SER A 119 5.26 4.80 -1.62
N ILE A 120 5.49 3.97 -0.59
CA ILE A 120 6.64 3.06 -0.58
C ILE A 120 6.52 1.98 -1.66
N ILE A 121 5.31 1.45 -1.89
CA ILE A 121 5.06 0.48 -2.96
C ILE A 121 5.28 1.13 -4.33
N GLU A 122 4.76 2.35 -4.54
CA GLU A 122 4.93 3.09 -5.79
C GLU A 122 6.40 3.41 -6.08
N ASP A 123 7.19 3.80 -5.08
CA ASP A 123 8.62 4.05 -5.23
C ASP A 123 9.40 2.80 -5.70
N LYS A 124 8.89 1.60 -5.36
CA LYS A 124 9.54 0.32 -5.69
C LYS A 124 9.11 -0.24 -7.04
N ILE A 125 7.89 0.03 -7.47
CA ILE A 125 7.27 -0.54 -8.68
C ILE A 125 7.22 0.47 -9.83
N GLY A 126 7.27 1.75 -9.50
CA GLY A 126 7.25 2.84 -10.45
C GLY A 126 8.36 2.70 -11.48
N PRO A 127 8.12 3.10 -12.74
CA PRO A 127 9.14 3.08 -13.76
C PRO A 127 10.31 3.94 -13.31
N THR A 128 11.52 3.38 -13.29
CA THR A 128 12.72 4.20 -13.08
C THR A 128 12.84 5.12 -14.27
N ILE A 129 12.44 6.39 -14.10
CA ILE A 129 12.60 7.42 -15.13
C ILE A 129 14.10 7.68 -15.25
N THR A 130 14.76 6.89 -16.08
CA THR A 130 16.11 7.19 -16.53
C THR A 130 15.95 8.27 -17.59
N THR A 131 16.12 9.53 -17.19
CA THR A 131 16.30 10.62 -18.15
C THR A 131 17.51 10.31 -19.01
N PHE A 132 17.27 9.74 -20.19
CA PHE A 132 18.26 9.63 -21.24
C PHE A 132 18.41 11.03 -21.83
N TYR A 133 19.39 11.79 -21.34
CA TYR A 133 19.85 12.95 -22.06
C TYR A 133 20.52 12.45 -23.34
N PRO A 134 20.04 12.82 -24.54
CA PRO A 134 20.75 12.48 -25.77
C PRO A 134 22.15 13.09 -25.69
N ARG A 135 23.19 12.25 -25.78
CA ARG A 135 24.58 12.72 -25.83
C ARG A 135 24.75 13.60 -27.06
N LYS A 136 25.49 14.70 -26.92
CA LYS A 136 25.85 15.53 -28.08
C LYS A 136 26.68 14.68 -29.05
N GLN A 137 26.44 14.84 -30.35
CA GLN A 137 27.09 14.04 -31.40
C GLN A 137 28.63 14.19 -31.43
N GLU A 138 29.17 15.22 -30.78
CA GLU A 138 30.60 15.43 -30.59
C GLU A 138 31.25 14.42 -29.63
N GLU A 139 30.50 13.88 -28.66
CA GLU A 139 30.98 12.88 -27.69
C GLU A 139 31.02 11.44 -28.24
N ILE A 140 30.41 11.21 -29.40
CA ILE A 140 30.29 9.87 -30.02
C ILE A 140 31.47 9.57 -30.94
N LYS A 141 32.22 10.59 -31.39
CA LYS A 141 33.28 10.44 -32.40
C LYS A 141 34.67 10.08 -31.85
N THR A 142 34.83 9.96 -30.53
CA THR A 142 36.13 9.77 -29.86
C THR A 142 36.36 8.38 -29.26
N GLN A 143 35.59 7.36 -29.67
CA GLN A 143 35.85 5.95 -29.34
C GLN A 143 36.26 5.15 -30.57
#